data_AF-A0A9E4MAQ7-F1
#
_entry.id   AF-A0A9E4MAQ7-F1
#
_cell.length_a   1.000
_cell.length_b   1.000
_cell.length_c   1.000
_cell.angle_alpha   90.00
_cell.angle_beta   90.00
_cell.angle_gamma   90.00
#
_symmetry.space_group_name_H-M   'P 1'
#
loop_
_entity.id
_entity.type
_entity.pdbx_description
1 polymer ?
#
loop_
_entity_poly.entity_id
_entity_poly.type
_entity_poly.pdbx_seq_one_letter_code
_entity_poly.pdbx_strand_id
1 'polypeptide(L)' 'VDPRALSTTPYLLAFDKATGETVHALELDVAPTGTPMTYLQDGRQFIVLAYGAANDAGLTALALE' A
#
# COMPACT_ATOMS: atom_id res chain seq x y z
N VAL A 1 8.38 9.56 12.58
CA VAL A 1 9.43 9.00 11.69
C VAL A 1 9.12 9.48 10.28
N ASP A 2 10.10 10.01 9.55
CA ASP A 2 9.88 10.37 8.15
C ASP A 2 9.85 9.06 7.33
N PRO A 3 8.71 8.68 6.71
CA PRO A 3 8.63 7.45 5.91
C PRO A 3 9.50 7.52 4.65
N ARG A 4 10.06 8.70 4.31
CA ARG A 4 11.03 8.90 3.21
C ARG A 4 12.48 8.69 3.64
N ALA A 5 12.78 8.71 4.94
CA ALA A 5 14.12 8.38 5.43
C ALA A 5 14.33 6.88 5.30
N LEU A 6 15.26 6.45 4.43
CA LEU A 6 15.61 5.07 4.05
C LEU A 6 15.28 4.03 5.13
N SER A 7 14.01 3.60 5.16
CA SER A 7 13.49 2.60 6.06
C SER A 7 13.40 1.31 5.28
N THR A 8 13.93 0.22 5.81
CA THR A 8 13.78 -1.11 5.20
C THR A 8 12.37 -1.66 5.37
N THR A 9 11.52 -0.98 6.15
CA THR A 9 10.12 -1.33 6.36
C THR A 9 9.28 -0.81 5.19
N PRO A 10 8.53 -1.68 4.48
CA PRO A 10 7.67 -1.24 3.38
C PRO A 10 6.41 -0.56 3.90
N TYR A 11 6.01 0.54 3.24
CA TYR A 11 4.79 1.28 3.58
C TYR A 11 3.93 1.51 2.33
N LEU A 12 2.60 1.47 2.51
CA LEU A 12 1.66 2.13 1.61
C LEU A 12 1.45 3.57 2.10
N LEU A 13 1.84 4.52 1.26
CA LEU A 13 1.71 5.94 1.56
C LEU A 13 0.53 6.54 0.79
N ALA A 14 -0.31 7.29 1.49
CA ALA A 14 -1.33 8.14 0.89
C ALA A 14 -0.89 9.60 1.02
N PHE A 15 -0.97 10.33 -0.09
CA PHE A 15 -0.57 11.73 -0.16
C PHE A 15 -1.77 12.62 -0.44
N ASP A 16 -1.77 13.81 0.16
CA ASP A 16 -2.60 14.91 -0.32
C ASP A 16 -2.12 15.30 -1.73
N LYS A 17 -3.06 15.38 -2.68
CA LYS A 17 -2.73 15.62 -4.09
C LYS A 17 -2.27 17.06 -4.36
N ALA A 18 -2.69 18.02 -3.55
CA ALA A 18 -2.37 19.44 -3.74
C ALA A 18 -1.03 19.80 -3.10
N THR A 19 -0.75 19.28 -1.90
CA THR A 19 0.45 19.65 -1.12
C THR A 19 1.58 18.64 -1.22
N GLY A 20 1.27 17.37 -1.54
CA GLY A 20 2.24 16.27 -1.50
C GLY A 20 2.60 15.80 -0.08
N GLU A 21 1.89 16.31 0.94
CA GLU A 21 2.04 15.86 2.32
C GLU A 21 1.49 14.44 2.48
N THR A 22 2.14 13.64 3.32
CA THR A 22 1.66 12.29 3.66
C THR A 22 0.47 12.42 4.60
N VAL A 23 -0.72 12.00 4.15
CA VAL A 23 -1.95 11.99 4.96
C VAL A 23 -2.19 10.64 5.64
N HIS A 24 -1.59 9.57 5.12
CA HIS A 24 -1.60 8.26 5.76
C HIS A 24 -0.34 7.47 5.42
N ALA A 25 0.10 6.62 6.36
CA ALA A 25 1.18 5.68 6.16
C ALA A 25 0.80 4.36 6.86
N LEU A 26 0.66 3.30 6.07
CA LEU A 26 0.36 1.97 6.56
C LEU A 26 1.58 1.07 6.35
N GLU A 27 2.09 0.47 7.42
CA GLU A 27 3.13 -0.53 7.35
C GLU A 27 2.61 -1.79 6.66
N LEU A 28 3.44 -2.38 5.81
CA LEU A 28 3.14 -3.62 5.11
C LEU A 28 4.05 -4.73 5.63
N ASP A 29 3.51 -5.94 5.72
CA ASP A 29 4.32 -7.12 6.10
C ASP A 29 5.30 -7.54 4.98
N VAL A 30 4.97 -7.19 3.73
CA VAL A 30 5.72 -7.56 2.53
C VAL A 30 5.81 -6.39 1.56
N ALA A 31 6.99 -6.22 0.94
CA ALA A 31 7.20 -5.18 -0.05
C ALA A 31 6.46 -5.51 -1.36
N PRO A 32 5.59 -4.61 -1.85
CA PRO A 32 4.90 -4.82 -3.12
C PRO A 32 5.87 -4.69 -4.30
N THR A 33 5.64 -5.50 -5.33
CA THR A 33 6.40 -5.46 -6.59
C THR A 33 5.55 -4.97 -7.77
N GLY A 34 4.23 -4.92 -7.60
CA GLY A 34 3.29 -4.36 -8.58
C GLY A 34 2.74 -2.98 -8.16
N THR A 35 2.07 -2.31 -9.10
CA THR A 35 1.36 -1.06 -8.82
C THR A 35 0.09 -1.32 -7.99
N PRO A 36 -0.25 -0.47 -6.99
CA PRO A 36 -1.51 -0.59 -6.29
C PRO A 36 -2.71 -0.44 -7.24
N MET A 37 -3.78 -1.18 -6.96
CA MET A 37 -5.08 -1.03 -7.64
C MET A 37 -6.20 -0.88 -6.62
N THR A 38 -7.37 -0.39 -7.03
CA THR A 38 -8.57 -0.31 -6.18
C THR A 38 -9.81 -0.85 -6.89
N TYR A 39 -10.75 -1.39 -6.13
CA TYR A 39 -12.07 -1.80 -6.60
C TYR A 39 -13.11 -1.66 -5.49
N LEU A 40 -14.40 -1.75 -5.86
CA LEU A 40 -15.52 -1.74 -4.94
C LEU A 40 -16.25 -3.09 -5.01
N GLN A 41 -16.53 -3.71 -3.88
CA GLN A 41 -17.29 -4.94 -3.76
C GLN A 41 -18.25 -4.81 -2.58
N ASP A 42 -19.55 -5.05 -2.82
CA ASP A 42 -20.61 -5.00 -1.79
C ASP A 42 -20.62 -3.69 -0.95
N GLY A 43 -20.35 -2.56 -1.61
CA GLY A 43 -20.32 -1.24 -0.98
C GLY A 43 -19.04 -0.92 -0.20
N ARG A 44 -18.05 -1.83 -0.19
CA ARG A 44 -16.75 -1.61 0.45
C ARG A 44 -15.64 -1.43 -0.57
N GLN A 45 -14.80 -0.42 -0.37
CA GLN A 45 -13.64 -0.16 -1.22
C GLN A 45 -12.43 -0.94 -0.73
N PHE A 46 -11.70 -1.52 -1.67
CA PHE A 46 -10.47 -2.25 -1.42
C PHE A 46 -9.30 -1.61 -2.15
N ILE A 47 -8.12 -1.62 -1.53
CA ILE A 47 -6.84 -1.34 -2.17
C ILE A 47 -6.05 -2.65 -2.17
N VAL A 48 -5.57 -3.08 -3.33
CA VAL A 48 -4.80 -4.32 -3.49
C VAL A 48 -3.41 -4.04 -4.00
N LEU A 49 -2.45 -4.76 -3.41
CA LEU A 49 -1.04 -4.71 -3.73
C LEU A 49 -0.59 -6.13 -4.07
N ALA A 50 0.08 -6.28 -5.22
CA ALA A 50 0.74 -7.52 -5.59
C ALA A 50 2.18 -7.51 -5.09
N TYR A 51 2.62 -8.64 -4.55
CA TYR A 51 4.01 -8.91 -4.19
C TYR A 51 4.47 -10.22 -4.82
N GLY A 52 5.78 -10.34 -5.05
CA GLY A 52 6.34 -11.55 -5.63
C GLY A 52 7.86 -11.53 -5.70
N ALA A 53 8.50 -12.56 -5.14
CA ALA A 53 9.92 -12.84 -5.24
C ALA A 53 10.17 -14.36 -5.29
N ALA A 54 10.77 -14.84 -6.38
CA ALA A 54 11.05 -16.25 -6.62
C ALA A 54 9.83 -17.16 -6.39
N ASN A 55 9.78 -17.88 -5.26
CA ASN A 55 8.75 -18.86 -4.94
C ASN A 55 7.67 -18.33 -3.98
N ASP A 56 7.72 -17.05 -3.60
CA ASP A 56 6.72 -16.42 -2.74
C ASP A 56 6.06 -15.27 -3.50
N ALA A 57 4.74 -15.35 -3.68
CA ALA A 57 3.95 -14.35 -4.39
C ALA A 57 2.49 -14.38 -3.93
N GLY A 58 1.84 -13.23 -3.99
CA GLY A 58 0.46 -13.12 -3.56
C GLY A 58 -0.12 -11.72 -3.72
N LEU A 59 -1.30 -11.55 -3.13
CA LEU A 59 -2.02 -10.30 -3.06
C LEU A 59 -2.30 -10.00 -1.59
N THR A 60 -2.05 -8.76 -1.17
CA THR A 60 -2.59 -8.22 0.08
C THR A 60 -3.68 -7.21 -0.22
N ALA A 61 -4.79 -7.28 0.51
CA ALA A 61 -5.97 -6.45 0.31
C ALA A 61 -6.30 -5.67 1.58
N LEU A 62 -6.40 -4.36 1.45
CA LEU A 62 -6.77 -3.43 2.51
C LEU A 62 -8.20 -2.97 2.29
N ALA A 63 -9.04 -3.14 3.29
CA ALA A 63 -10.45 -2.83 3.20
C ALA A 63 -10.74 -1.51 3.92
N LEU A 64 -11.25 -0.53 3.19
CA LEU A 64 -11.56 0.79 3.73
C LEU A 64 -12.89 0.74 4.49
N GLU A 65 -13.02 1.58 5.52
CA GLU A 65 -14.24 1.77 6.33
C GLU A 65 -14.77 3.19 6.16
#